data_AF-A0A7S0CCN6-F1
#
_entry.id   AF-A0A7S0CCN6-F1
#
_cell.length_a   1.000
_cell.length_b   1.000
_cell.length_c   1.000
_cell.angle_alpha   90.00
_cell.angle_beta   90.00
_cell.angle_gamma   90.00
#
_symmetry.space_group_name_H-M   'P 1'
#
loop_
_entity.id
_entity.type
_entity.pdbx_description
1 polymer ?
#
loop_
_entity_poly.entity_id
_entity_poly.type
_entity_poly.pdbx_seq_one_letter_code
_entity_poly.pdbx_strand_id
1 'polypeptide(L)'
;WERIFNSGSTMDGSETDAEILSKSLMSEVKVVSFDLDNTLWKTSNVISFANSALNDYLNSRNINQPLPISKVMGDIFKSHPEKYRATDEGTINNTDDNDEIKKSGPVFLTQLRKDAIAEVCTNYNGFNHEEAVSFASDAFAVWTRARHSSIPDNYADSVVECLEKIRRLRTSDGHPIIVGAITDGNSNPKNVQGLEHFFDFCVNAEQVGVGKPNRKVYESAVRQVFKSPYLRHIFNEREELDEDTLEELVGRWWVHVGDDFLKDMVGAKALRMRSIWSKELVLNQKEGQLDVGKESGKKDKDVGEFVKEITSLKKIEMTIGSDDYLLDSLERDFVDATAMKFLGVYDIISEWHNEGLGTSLGELSYGQIVQKDALAADDREIPTSVNLPVGVEENTAASDAQLKFCVICGSKIPLIARFCSSCGEKQS
;
A
#
# COMPACT_ATOMS: atom_id res chain seq x y z
N TRP A 1 -20.97 27.30 -15.88
CA TRP A 1 -21.70 28.34 -15.14
C TRP A 1 -23.07 28.68 -15.75
N GLU A 2 -23.23 28.96 -17.05
CA GLU A 2 -24.56 29.29 -17.64
C GLU A 2 -25.45 28.10 -18.09
N ARG A 3 -24.99 26.84 -18.01
CA ARG A 3 -25.83 25.66 -18.33
C ARG A 3 -26.60 25.06 -17.14
N ILE A 4 -26.36 25.56 -15.91
CA ILE A 4 -26.92 24.97 -14.69
C ILE A 4 -28.34 25.50 -14.36
N PHE A 5 -28.74 26.67 -14.90
CA PHE A 5 -29.96 27.35 -14.46
C PHE A 5 -31.17 27.26 -15.38
N ASN A 6 -31.10 26.57 -16.54
CA ASN A 6 -32.14 26.73 -17.58
C ASN A 6 -32.95 25.48 -17.94
N SER A 7 -33.09 24.53 -17.01
CA SER A 7 -34.05 23.43 -17.14
C SER A 7 -34.86 23.25 -15.87
N GLY A 8 -35.79 24.18 -15.63
CA GLY A 8 -36.93 23.87 -14.78
C GLY A 8 -37.95 23.09 -15.60
N SER A 9 -38.22 21.84 -15.24
CA SER A 9 -39.50 21.16 -15.49
C SER A 9 -39.62 19.89 -14.63
N THR A 10 -40.68 19.89 -13.82
CA THR A 10 -41.39 18.77 -13.18
C THR A 10 -40.63 17.89 -12.20
N MET A 11 -40.99 18.08 -10.93
CA MET A 11 -40.68 17.21 -9.79
C MET A 11 -41.28 15.80 -9.97
N ASP A 12 -40.42 14.80 -9.92
CA ASP A 12 -40.67 13.55 -9.20
C ASP A 12 -39.48 13.32 -8.26
N GLY A 13 -39.71 12.72 -7.09
CA GLY A 13 -38.88 12.80 -5.88
C GLY A 13 -37.36 12.76 -6.12
N SER A 14 -36.68 13.90 -5.93
CA SER A 14 -35.22 13.95 -6.00
C SER A 14 -34.63 13.56 -4.65
N GLU A 15 -33.83 12.50 -4.66
CA GLU A 15 -32.93 12.15 -3.56
C GLU A 15 -32.09 13.36 -3.17
N THR A 16 -31.92 13.57 -1.87
CA THR A 16 -31.15 14.70 -1.34
C THR A 16 -29.67 14.55 -1.69
N ASP A 17 -28.93 15.67 -1.82
CA ASP A 17 -27.48 15.63 -2.06
C ASP A 17 -26.73 14.79 -1.00
N ALA A 18 -27.26 14.71 0.23
CA ALA A 18 -26.74 13.87 1.29
C ALA A 18 -27.01 12.36 1.07
N GLU A 19 -28.16 11.98 0.50
CA GLU A 19 -28.46 10.60 0.12
C GLU A 19 -27.60 10.15 -1.06
N ILE A 20 -27.38 11.03 -2.05
CA ILE A 20 -26.48 10.80 -3.18
C ILE A 20 -25.02 10.65 -2.69
N LEU A 21 -24.58 11.50 -1.74
CA LEU A 21 -23.28 11.36 -1.09
C LEU A 21 -23.19 10.05 -0.31
N SER A 22 -24.23 9.65 0.43
CA SER A 22 -24.25 8.41 1.23
C SER A 22 -24.25 7.14 0.38
N LYS A 23 -24.99 7.13 -0.75
CA LYS A 23 -24.96 6.04 -1.74
C LYS A 23 -23.64 5.98 -2.49
N SER A 24 -23.02 7.14 -2.75
CA SER A 24 -21.66 7.26 -3.29
C SER A 24 -20.60 6.76 -2.30
N LEU A 25 -20.83 6.89 -0.99
CA LEU A 25 -19.96 6.41 0.08
C LEU A 25 -20.03 4.88 0.29
N MET A 26 -21.18 4.26 0.00
CA MET A 26 -21.43 2.82 0.19
C MET A 26 -21.44 2.06 -1.14
N SER A 27 -20.26 1.79 -1.70
CA SER A 27 -20.13 0.93 -2.88
C SER A 27 -19.66 -0.47 -2.50
N GLU A 28 -20.27 -1.50 -3.09
CA GLU A 28 -19.78 -2.86 -2.99
C GLU A 28 -18.31 -2.95 -3.41
N VAL A 29 -17.55 -3.87 -2.81
CA VAL A 29 -16.20 -4.17 -3.30
C VAL A 29 -16.32 -4.94 -4.62
N LYS A 30 -15.52 -4.56 -5.62
CA LYS A 30 -15.42 -5.26 -6.93
C LYS A 30 -13.99 -5.72 -7.24
N VAL A 31 -13.00 -4.96 -6.78
CA VAL A 31 -11.58 -5.25 -6.98
C VAL A 31 -10.85 -5.14 -5.65
N VAL A 32 -9.97 -6.10 -5.38
CA VAL A 32 -9.01 -6.06 -4.25
C VAL A 32 -7.60 -6.21 -4.81
N SER A 33 -6.75 -5.21 -4.63
CA SER A 33 -5.34 -5.29 -4.98
C SER A 33 -4.45 -5.36 -3.74
N PHE A 34 -3.42 -6.19 -3.77
CA PHE A 34 -2.49 -6.37 -2.67
C PHE A 34 -1.09 -5.84 -3.03
N ASP A 35 -0.42 -5.16 -2.10
CA ASP A 35 1.04 -5.25 -2.06
C ASP A 35 1.45 -6.70 -1.71
N LEU A 36 2.71 -7.04 -1.95
CA LEU A 36 3.22 -8.39 -1.76
C LEU A 36 4.19 -8.49 -0.58
N ASP A 37 5.23 -7.65 -0.59
CA ASP A 37 6.43 -7.84 0.21
C ASP A 37 6.23 -7.21 1.60
N ASN A 38 6.16 -8.04 2.65
CA ASN A 38 5.73 -7.69 4.02
C ASN A 38 4.23 -7.41 4.19
N THR A 39 3.45 -7.57 3.12
CA THR A 39 1.99 -7.67 3.21
C THR A 39 1.53 -9.13 3.24
N LEU A 40 1.90 -9.94 2.23
CA LEU A 40 1.50 -11.35 2.14
C LEU A 40 2.53 -12.30 2.75
N TRP A 41 3.81 -11.94 2.73
CA TRP A 41 4.88 -12.78 3.27
C TRP A 41 6.01 -11.94 3.85
N LYS A 42 6.79 -12.53 4.76
CA LYS A 42 7.96 -11.90 5.36
C LYS A 42 9.14 -11.89 4.38
N THR A 43 9.33 -10.77 3.69
CA THR A 43 10.32 -10.60 2.61
C THR A 43 11.74 -10.90 3.05
N SER A 44 12.13 -10.46 4.25
CA SER A 44 13.49 -10.67 4.75
C SER A 44 13.87 -12.15 4.85
N ASN A 45 12.95 -12.99 5.32
CA ASN A 45 13.17 -14.44 5.41
C ASN A 45 13.29 -15.07 4.02
N VAL A 46 12.34 -14.75 3.13
CA VAL A 46 12.30 -15.27 1.75
C VAL A 46 13.58 -14.91 0.98
N ILE A 47 14.02 -13.65 1.08
CA ILE A 47 15.25 -13.18 0.43
C ILE A 47 16.48 -13.82 1.07
N SER A 48 16.50 -14.02 2.40
CA SER A 48 17.59 -14.71 3.08
C SER A 48 17.71 -16.16 2.61
N PHE A 49 16.60 -16.89 2.51
CA PHE A 49 16.59 -18.27 2.02
C PHE A 49 17.12 -18.34 0.58
N ALA A 50 16.62 -17.46 -0.29
CA ALA A 50 17.07 -17.41 -1.67
C ALA A 50 18.58 -17.09 -1.79
N ASN A 51 19.09 -16.16 -0.97
CA ASN A 51 20.52 -15.84 -0.93
C ASN A 51 21.36 -17.03 -0.46
N SER A 52 20.89 -17.80 0.52
CA SER A 52 21.56 -19.03 0.96
C SER A 52 21.61 -20.07 -0.16
N ALA A 53 20.50 -20.31 -0.85
CA ALA A 53 20.47 -21.24 -1.98
C ALA A 53 21.39 -20.83 -3.14
N LEU A 54 21.48 -19.53 -3.43
CA LEU A 54 22.45 -19.00 -4.40
C LEU A 54 23.89 -19.24 -3.93
N ASN A 55 24.19 -18.93 -2.67
CA ASN A 55 25.51 -19.15 -2.08
C ASN A 55 25.93 -20.63 -2.16
N ASP A 56 25.01 -21.55 -1.83
CA ASP A 56 25.25 -23.00 -1.92
C ASP A 56 25.48 -23.45 -3.36
N TYR A 57 24.72 -22.89 -4.32
CA TYR A 57 24.93 -23.15 -5.74
C TYR A 57 26.32 -22.67 -6.19
N LEU A 58 26.72 -21.44 -5.86
CA LEU A 58 28.03 -20.90 -6.20
C LEU A 58 29.17 -21.75 -5.61
N ASN A 59 29.04 -22.16 -4.34
CA ASN A 59 30.00 -23.05 -3.68
C ASN A 59 30.09 -24.42 -4.37
N SER A 60 28.95 -25.01 -4.75
CA SER A 60 28.92 -26.30 -5.47
C SER A 60 29.60 -26.26 -6.84
N ARG A 61 29.71 -25.05 -7.42
CA ARG A 61 30.38 -24.77 -8.69
C ARG A 61 31.84 -24.32 -8.51
N ASN A 62 32.36 -24.36 -7.28
CA ASN A 62 33.70 -23.88 -6.92
C ASN A 62 33.94 -22.41 -7.29
N ILE A 63 32.89 -21.58 -7.25
CA ILE A 63 33.03 -20.14 -7.48
C ILE A 63 33.67 -19.50 -6.25
N ASN A 64 34.84 -18.88 -6.44
CA ASN A 64 35.46 -17.98 -5.48
C ASN A 64 34.66 -16.68 -5.39
N GLN A 65 34.01 -16.46 -4.25
CA GLN A 65 33.18 -15.30 -3.96
C GLN A 65 33.71 -14.58 -2.72
N PRO A 66 34.54 -13.53 -2.87
CA PRO A 66 35.16 -12.84 -1.73
C PRO A 66 34.14 -12.06 -0.89
N LEU A 67 33.00 -11.70 -1.48
CA LEU A 67 31.89 -11.02 -0.83
C LEU A 67 30.56 -11.70 -1.21
N PRO A 68 29.56 -11.68 -0.32
CA PRO A 68 28.20 -12.09 -0.68
C PRO A 68 27.68 -11.29 -1.87
N ILE A 69 26.96 -11.94 -2.79
CA ILE A 69 26.39 -11.30 -3.98
C ILE A 69 25.54 -10.06 -3.62
N SER A 70 24.82 -10.07 -2.49
CA SER A 70 24.03 -8.92 -2.04
C SER A 70 24.89 -7.68 -1.70
N LYS A 71 26.14 -7.86 -1.29
CA LYS A 71 27.09 -6.76 -1.08
C LYS A 71 27.61 -6.23 -2.41
N VAL A 72 27.99 -7.11 -3.32
CA VAL A 72 28.40 -6.74 -4.68
C VAL A 72 27.29 -5.97 -5.40
N MET A 73 26.03 -6.41 -5.30
CA MET A 73 24.87 -5.66 -5.79
C MET A 73 24.82 -4.23 -5.24
N GLY A 74 25.04 -4.06 -3.93
CA GLY A 74 25.05 -2.74 -3.31
C GLY A 74 26.20 -1.85 -3.80
N ASP A 75 27.37 -2.43 -4.05
CA ASP A 75 28.54 -1.69 -4.51
C ASP A 75 28.38 -1.26 -5.97
N ILE A 76 27.97 -2.16 -6.87
CA ILE A 76 27.78 -1.83 -8.29
C ILE A 76 26.59 -0.88 -8.49
N PHE A 77 25.55 -0.96 -7.66
CA PHE A 77 24.44 0.00 -7.67
C PHE A 77 24.91 1.40 -7.29
N LYS A 78 25.79 1.53 -6.29
CA LYS A 78 26.34 2.84 -5.90
C LYS A 78 27.26 3.41 -6.97
N SER A 79 28.03 2.56 -7.65
CA SER A 79 28.94 2.98 -8.72
C SER A 79 28.21 3.37 -10.00
N HIS A 80 27.11 2.68 -10.34
CA HIS A 80 26.39 2.87 -11.60
C HIS A 80 24.86 2.88 -11.39
N PRO A 81 24.32 3.80 -10.57
CA PRO A 81 22.90 3.82 -10.24
C PRO A 81 22.00 4.01 -11.47
N GLU A 82 22.46 4.74 -12.48
CA GLU A 82 21.76 4.98 -13.76
C GLU A 82 21.53 3.71 -14.59
N LYS A 83 22.36 2.68 -14.41
CA LYS A 83 22.20 1.40 -15.11
C LYS A 83 21.08 0.55 -14.53
N TYR A 84 20.83 0.69 -13.23
CA TYR A 84 19.94 -0.20 -12.47
C TYR A 84 18.70 0.50 -11.94
N ARG A 85 18.42 1.70 -12.41
CA ARG A 85 17.28 2.49 -11.98
C ARG A 85 16.73 3.25 -13.16
N ALA A 86 15.41 3.22 -13.32
CA ALA A 86 14.78 4.10 -14.29
C ALA A 86 15.05 5.57 -13.92
N THR A 87 15.48 6.37 -14.88
CA THR A 87 15.49 7.83 -14.74
C THR A 87 14.10 8.33 -15.08
N ASP A 88 13.46 9.06 -14.18
CA ASP A 88 12.18 9.72 -14.44
C ASP A 88 12.34 10.67 -15.64
N GLU A 89 11.93 10.25 -16.84
CA GLU A 89 11.99 11.09 -18.07
C GLU A 89 11.02 12.30 -18.03
N GLY A 90 10.36 12.57 -16.89
CA GLY A 90 9.30 13.56 -16.75
C GLY A 90 9.59 14.79 -15.90
N THR A 91 10.76 14.93 -15.28
CA THR A 91 11.09 16.11 -14.46
C THR A 91 12.38 16.78 -14.94
N ILE A 92 12.33 17.33 -16.16
CA ILE A 92 13.23 18.41 -16.56
C ILE A 92 12.36 19.65 -16.66
N ASN A 93 12.43 20.50 -15.62
CA ASN A 93 12.35 21.96 -15.64
C ASN A 93 11.97 22.46 -14.24
N ASN A 94 12.97 22.64 -13.39
CA ASN A 94 13.16 23.91 -12.70
C ASN A 94 14.61 23.96 -12.22
N THR A 95 15.35 24.86 -12.85
CA THR A 95 16.69 25.30 -12.46
C THR A 95 16.57 26.05 -11.14
N ASP A 96 16.71 25.34 -10.03
CA ASP A 96 17.17 25.92 -8.77
C ASP A 96 18.14 24.91 -8.13
N ASP A 97 19.41 25.27 -8.17
CA ASP A 97 20.60 24.46 -7.87
C ASP A 97 20.75 24.02 -6.40
N ASN A 98 19.68 23.74 -5.66
CA ASN A 98 19.78 23.28 -4.26
C ASN A 98 18.71 22.28 -3.79
N ASP A 99 17.83 21.78 -4.65
CA ASP A 99 16.90 20.71 -4.28
C ASP A 99 17.37 19.37 -4.88
N GLU A 100 17.97 18.52 -4.05
CA GLU A 100 18.15 17.09 -4.34
C GLU A 100 16.76 16.43 -4.41
N ILE A 101 16.02 16.66 -5.50
CA ILE A 101 14.85 15.87 -5.84
C ILE A 101 15.37 14.45 -6.08
N LYS A 102 15.21 13.59 -5.05
CA LYS A 102 15.59 12.18 -5.06
C LYS A 102 15.08 11.54 -6.35
N LYS A 103 16.01 11.20 -7.25
CA LYS A 103 15.76 10.33 -8.41
C LYS A 103 14.94 9.13 -7.93
N SER A 104 13.69 8.94 -8.40
CA SER A 104 12.69 8.09 -7.72
C SER A 104 12.25 6.85 -8.51
N GLY A 105 12.93 6.46 -9.58
CA GLY A 105 12.53 5.29 -10.37
C GLY A 105 12.69 3.93 -9.64
N PRO A 106 12.00 2.87 -10.11
CA PRO A 106 12.18 1.50 -9.64
C PRO A 106 13.60 1.01 -9.90
N VAL A 107 14.07 0.11 -9.04
CA VAL A 107 15.37 -0.55 -9.20
C VAL A 107 15.19 -1.84 -9.98
N PHE A 108 16.02 -2.04 -11.01
CA PHE A 108 16.06 -3.25 -11.84
C PHE A 108 16.78 -4.39 -11.09
N LEU A 109 16.17 -4.89 -10.02
CA LEU A 109 16.76 -5.84 -9.08
C LEU A 109 17.22 -7.14 -9.74
N THR A 110 16.50 -7.58 -10.78
CA THR A 110 16.84 -8.77 -11.57
C THR A 110 18.17 -8.58 -12.30
N GLN A 111 18.29 -7.48 -13.06
CA GLN A 111 19.51 -7.17 -13.81
C GLN A 111 20.68 -6.92 -12.85
N LEU A 112 20.45 -6.16 -11.79
CA LEU A 112 21.45 -5.86 -10.76
C LEU A 112 22.05 -7.15 -10.16
N ARG A 113 21.21 -8.14 -9.85
CA ARG A 113 21.68 -9.41 -9.29
C ARG A 113 22.47 -10.24 -10.30
N LYS A 114 22.00 -10.30 -11.56
CA LYS A 114 22.72 -11.02 -12.64
C LYS A 114 24.09 -10.40 -12.88
N ASP A 115 24.17 -9.08 -12.94
CA ASP A 115 25.43 -8.37 -13.17
C ASP A 115 26.39 -8.53 -12.00
N ALA A 116 25.90 -8.52 -10.76
CA ALA A 116 26.73 -8.82 -9.58
C ALA A 116 27.32 -10.23 -9.63
N ILE A 117 26.55 -11.24 -10.05
CA ILE A 117 27.06 -12.61 -10.21
C ILE A 117 28.09 -12.66 -11.34
N ALA A 118 27.82 -12.03 -12.48
CA ALA A 118 28.72 -11.99 -13.63
C ALA A 118 30.05 -11.27 -13.30
N GLU A 119 29.99 -10.20 -12.51
CA GLU A 119 31.16 -9.48 -12.03
C GLU A 119 32.05 -10.38 -11.15
N VAL A 120 31.44 -11.14 -10.24
CA VAL A 120 32.19 -12.11 -9.42
C VAL A 120 32.84 -13.20 -10.28
N CYS A 121 32.12 -13.71 -11.28
CA CYS A 121 32.64 -14.73 -12.19
C CYS A 121 33.83 -14.20 -13.01
N THR A 122 33.71 -12.99 -13.54
CA THR A 122 34.76 -12.37 -14.37
C THR A 122 36.00 -12.03 -13.54
N ASN A 123 35.81 -11.34 -12.42
CA ASN A 123 36.91 -10.74 -11.65
C ASN A 123 37.67 -11.76 -10.78
N TYR A 124 37.01 -12.83 -10.33
CA TYR A 124 37.59 -13.76 -9.36
C TYR A 124 37.65 -15.21 -9.83
N ASN A 125 37.06 -15.53 -10.98
CA ASN A 125 36.95 -16.91 -11.46
C ASN A 125 37.43 -17.10 -12.90
N GLY A 126 37.87 -16.04 -13.59
CA GLY A 126 38.49 -16.11 -14.92
C GLY A 126 37.51 -16.39 -16.06
N PHE A 127 36.21 -16.21 -15.82
CA PHE A 127 35.19 -16.40 -16.86
C PHE A 127 35.33 -15.29 -17.90
N ASN A 128 35.15 -15.63 -19.17
CA ASN A 128 34.92 -14.61 -20.19
C ASN A 128 33.49 -14.02 -20.07
N HIS A 129 33.21 -12.96 -20.82
CA HIS A 129 31.92 -12.26 -20.71
C HIS A 129 30.70 -13.15 -21.01
N GLU A 130 30.76 -13.96 -22.07
CA GLU A 130 29.63 -14.83 -22.46
C GLU A 130 29.40 -15.93 -21.43
N GLU A 131 30.48 -16.54 -20.92
CA GLU A 131 30.43 -17.53 -19.84
C GLU A 131 29.83 -16.94 -18.56
N ALA A 132 30.26 -15.73 -18.17
CA ALA A 132 29.79 -15.06 -16.96
C ALA A 132 28.30 -14.71 -17.05
N VAL A 133 27.83 -14.20 -18.19
CA VAL A 133 26.41 -13.87 -18.42
C VAL A 133 25.55 -15.14 -18.42
N SER A 134 26.00 -16.19 -19.11
CA SER A 134 25.28 -17.47 -19.15
C SER A 134 25.19 -18.09 -17.74
N PHE A 135 26.31 -18.16 -17.02
CA PHE A 135 26.35 -18.69 -15.66
C PHE A 135 25.51 -17.86 -14.68
N ALA A 136 25.55 -16.53 -14.78
CA ALA A 136 24.74 -15.64 -13.95
C ALA A 136 23.25 -15.86 -14.16
N SER A 137 22.82 -16.15 -15.39
CA SER A 137 21.42 -16.49 -15.69
C SER A 137 21.00 -17.79 -14.99
N ASP A 138 21.84 -18.83 -15.04
CA ASP A 138 21.56 -20.12 -14.38
C ASP A 138 21.53 -19.97 -12.85
N ALA A 139 22.53 -19.27 -12.29
CA ALA A 139 22.61 -18.99 -10.86
C ALA A 139 21.39 -18.17 -10.38
N PHE A 140 20.96 -17.17 -11.16
CA PHE A 140 19.76 -16.39 -10.86
C PHE A 140 18.49 -17.24 -10.92
N ALA A 141 18.40 -18.21 -11.83
CA ALA A 141 17.26 -19.14 -11.87
C ALA A 141 17.21 -20.03 -10.61
N VAL A 142 18.36 -20.43 -10.05
CA VAL A 142 18.41 -21.13 -8.75
C VAL A 142 17.91 -20.22 -7.63
N TRP A 143 18.41 -18.98 -7.57
CA TRP A 143 17.96 -17.99 -6.58
C TRP A 143 16.44 -17.75 -6.66
N THR A 144 15.91 -17.58 -7.87
CA THR A 144 14.48 -17.29 -8.11
C THR A 144 13.59 -18.45 -7.69
N ARG A 145 13.98 -19.70 -8.02
CA ARG A 145 13.24 -20.89 -7.59
C ARG A 145 13.22 -21.02 -6.08
N ALA A 146 14.37 -20.85 -5.42
CA ALA A 146 14.47 -20.91 -3.97
C ALA A 146 13.63 -19.82 -3.29
N ARG A 147 13.63 -18.60 -3.84
CA ARG A 147 12.76 -17.51 -3.39
C ARG A 147 11.30 -17.96 -3.43
N HIS A 148 10.78 -18.36 -4.59
CA HIS A 148 9.37 -18.74 -4.74
C HIS A 148 9.00 -19.94 -3.87
N SER A 149 9.86 -20.94 -3.74
CA SER A 149 9.59 -22.13 -2.92
C SER A 149 9.52 -21.83 -1.43
N SER A 150 10.19 -20.78 -0.95
CA SER A 150 10.19 -20.39 0.46
C SER A 150 9.02 -19.49 0.85
N ILE A 151 8.30 -18.91 -0.11
CA ILE A 151 7.19 -17.99 0.16
C ILE A 151 6.08 -18.66 1.00
N PRO A 152 5.61 -19.88 0.69
CA PRO A 152 4.56 -20.52 1.46
C PRO A 152 4.87 -20.72 2.95
N ASP A 153 6.13 -20.98 3.28
CA ASP A 153 6.59 -21.15 4.67
C ASP A 153 6.77 -19.81 5.41
N ASN A 154 6.57 -18.67 4.73
CA ASN A 154 6.80 -17.33 5.26
C ASN A 154 5.61 -16.39 5.05
N TYR A 155 4.41 -16.92 4.80
CA TYR A 155 3.19 -16.11 4.75
C TYR A 155 2.92 -15.40 6.07
N ALA A 156 2.16 -14.30 6.00
CA ALA A 156 1.36 -13.86 7.14
C ALA A 156 0.34 -14.95 7.52
N ASP A 157 -0.12 -14.94 8.76
CA ASP A 157 -1.07 -15.92 9.26
C ASP A 157 -2.35 -15.91 8.41
N SER A 158 -2.80 -17.08 7.97
CA SER A 158 -4.09 -17.25 7.26
C SER A 158 -4.23 -16.52 5.91
N VAL A 159 -3.13 -16.21 5.21
CA VAL A 159 -3.16 -15.58 3.87
C VAL A 159 -4.01 -16.36 2.87
N VAL A 160 -3.80 -17.68 2.77
CA VAL A 160 -4.56 -18.53 1.83
C VAL A 160 -6.05 -18.56 2.21
N GLU A 161 -6.37 -18.70 3.50
CA GLU A 161 -7.76 -18.67 3.98
C GLU A 161 -8.45 -17.34 3.66
N CYS A 162 -7.77 -16.22 3.89
CA CYS A 162 -8.27 -14.88 3.57
C CYS A 162 -8.58 -14.76 2.08
N LEU A 163 -7.66 -15.17 1.20
CA LEU A 163 -7.85 -15.14 -0.26
C LEU A 163 -8.99 -16.07 -0.71
N GLU A 164 -9.09 -17.28 -0.16
CA GLU A 164 -10.22 -18.18 -0.42
C GLU A 164 -11.56 -17.55 -0.07
N LYS A 165 -11.64 -16.89 1.09
CA LYS A 165 -12.86 -16.21 1.54
C LYS A 165 -13.21 -15.04 0.64
N ILE A 166 -12.24 -14.21 0.24
CA ILE A 166 -12.46 -13.12 -0.73
C ILE A 166 -12.99 -13.68 -2.07
N ARG A 167 -12.42 -14.79 -2.56
CA ARG A 167 -12.87 -15.41 -3.82
C ARG A 167 -14.27 -16.03 -3.76
N ARG A 168 -14.86 -16.21 -2.57
CA ARG A 168 -16.26 -16.64 -2.40
C ARG A 168 -17.25 -15.49 -2.51
N LEU A 169 -16.82 -14.24 -2.33
CA LEU A 169 -17.68 -13.06 -2.48
C LEU A 169 -18.12 -12.88 -3.93
N ARG A 170 -19.32 -12.32 -4.10
CA ARG A 170 -19.94 -12.07 -5.42
C ARG A 170 -20.54 -10.68 -5.42
N THR A 171 -20.24 -9.92 -6.46
CA THR A 171 -20.85 -8.61 -6.72
C THR A 171 -22.35 -8.74 -6.99
N SER A 172 -23.05 -7.61 -6.95
CA SER A 172 -24.49 -7.48 -7.18
C SER A 172 -24.94 -8.03 -8.54
N ASP A 173 -24.07 -7.96 -9.55
CA ASP A 173 -24.25 -8.53 -10.89
C ASP A 173 -23.81 -10.00 -11.00
N GLY A 174 -23.42 -10.63 -9.88
CA GLY A 174 -23.10 -12.06 -9.78
C GLY A 174 -21.65 -12.43 -10.16
N HIS A 175 -20.80 -11.45 -10.47
CA HIS A 175 -19.40 -11.70 -10.80
C HIS A 175 -18.51 -11.94 -9.56
N PRO A 176 -17.41 -12.69 -9.67
CA PRO A 176 -16.44 -12.83 -8.59
C PRO A 176 -15.65 -11.53 -8.39
N ILE A 177 -15.24 -11.28 -7.15
CA ILE A 177 -14.30 -10.20 -6.84
C ILE A 177 -12.98 -10.43 -7.58
N ILE A 178 -12.52 -9.41 -8.30
CA ILE A 178 -11.24 -9.43 -8.99
C ILE A 178 -10.14 -9.22 -7.97
N VAL A 179 -9.12 -10.07 -8.01
CA VAL A 179 -7.98 -9.99 -7.09
C VAL A 179 -6.71 -9.75 -7.88
N GLY A 180 -5.90 -8.78 -7.48
CA GLY A 180 -4.65 -8.45 -8.17
C GLY A 180 -3.53 -8.03 -7.24
N ALA A 181 -2.34 -7.82 -7.82
CA ALA A 181 -1.16 -7.36 -7.10
C ALA A 181 -0.61 -6.07 -7.71
N ILE A 182 -0.17 -5.14 -6.85
CA ILE A 182 0.53 -3.91 -7.22
C ILE A 182 1.79 -3.82 -6.34
N THR A 183 2.96 -4.07 -6.93
CA THR A 183 4.22 -4.23 -6.19
C THR A 183 5.36 -3.40 -6.76
N ASP A 184 6.24 -2.89 -5.90
CA ASP A 184 7.51 -2.28 -6.33
C ASP A 184 8.62 -3.31 -6.55
N GLY A 185 8.42 -4.54 -6.08
CA GLY A 185 9.34 -5.65 -6.27
C GLY A 185 9.18 -6.31 -7.65
N ASN A 186 9.98 -7.36 -7.87
CA ASN A 186 9.93 -8.20 -9.08
C ASN A 186 9.17 -9.53 -8.86
N SER A 187 8.41 -9.64 -7.77
CA SER A 187 7.55 -10.80 -7.52
C SER A 187 6.32 -10.79 -8.41
N ASN A 188 5.84 -11.98 -8.76
CA ASN A 188 4.50 -12.16 -9.33
C ASN A 188 3.84 -13.33 -8.59
N PRO A 189 2.73 -13.11 -7.86
CA PRO A 189 2.09 -14.18 -7.09
C PRO A 189 1.58 -15.31 -7.99
N LYS A 190 1.38 -15.07 -9.29
CA LYS A 190 1.03 -16.09 -10.28
C LYS A 190 2.12 -17.13 -10.52
N ASN A 191 3.36 -16.85 -10.08
CA ASN A 191 4.49 -17.76 -10.13
C ASN A 191 4.77 -18.46 -8.79
N VAL A 192 3.94 -18.21 -7.77
CA VAL A 192 4.10 -18.78 -6.43
C VAL A 192 3.07 -19.87 -6.24
N GLN A 193 3.53 -21.09 -6.01
CA GLN A 193 2.67 -22.24 -5.75
C GLN A 193 1.77 -21.97 -4.54
N GLY A 194 0.47 -22.21 -4.70
CA GLY A 194 -0.57 -21.90 -3.71
C GLY A 194 -1.24 -20.55 -3.91
N LEU A 195 -0.63 -19.59 -4.62
CA LEU A 195 -1.23 -18.26 -4.88
C LEU A 195 -1.73 -18.09 -6.31
N GLU A 196 -1.30 -18.94 -7.24
CA GLU A 196 -1.41 -18.71 -8.67
C GLU A 196 -2.85 -18.52 -9.17
N HIS A 197 -3.79 -19.18 -8.50
CA HIS A 197 -5.20 -19.21 -8.87
C HIS A 197 -6.03 -18.12 -8.18
N PHE A 198 -5.47 -17.40 -7.21
CA PHE A 198 -6.16 -16.29 -6.55
C PHE A 198 -6.03 -14.98 -7.33
N PHE A 199 -4.92 -14.76 -8.03
CA PHE A 199 -4.60 -13.47 -8.67
C PHE A 199 -4.95 -13.43 -10.16
N ASP A 200 -5.88 -12.56 -10.51
CA ASP A 200 -6.30 -12.28 -11.88
C ASP A 200 -5.23 -11.47 -12.62
N PHE A 201 -4.60 -10.49 -11.95
CA PHE A 201 -3.56 -9.61 -12.52
C PHE A 201 -2.41 -9.30 -11.56
N CYS A 202 -1.31 -8.79 -12.11
CA CYS A 202 -0.14 -8.31 -11.36
C CYS A 202 0.51 -7.15 -12.13
N VAL A 203 0.73 -6.03 -11.46
CA VAL A 203 1.50 -4.88 -11.94
C VAL A 203 2.74 -4.74 -11.08
N ASN A 204 3.90 -4.65 -11.70
CA ASN A 204 5.15 -4.32 -11.01
C ASN A 204 5.72 -2.99 -11.50
N ALA A 205 6.40 -2.28 -10.59
CA ALA A 205 6.97 -0.97 -10.87
C ALA A 205 7.98 -0.98 -12.03
N GLU A 206 8.77 -2.05 -12.18
CA GLU A 206 9.74 -2.19 -13.27
C GLU A 206 9.06 -2.16 -14.65
N GLN A 207 7.92 -2.84 -14.82
CA GLN A 207 7.13 -2.81 -16.06
C GLN A 207 6.52 -1.44 -16.36
N VAL A 208 6.17 -0.67 -15.33
CA VAL A 208 5.57 0.66 -15.47
C VAL A 208 6.64 1.75 -15.62
N GLY A 209 7.85 1.51 -15.12
CA GLY A 209 8.94 2.47 -15.07
C GLY A 209 8.90 3.42 -13.87
N VAL A 210 7.88 3.34 -13.01
CA VAL A 210 7.74 4.10 -11.75
C VAL A 210 7.17 3.22 -10.65
N GLY A 211 7.57 3.47 -9.40
CA GLY A 211 7.07 2.75 -8.21
C GLY A 211 6.07 3.56 -7.39
N LYS A 212 5.44 2.92 -6.42
CA LYS A 212 4.59 3.56 -5.43
C LYS A 212 5.40 4.59 -4.62
N PRO A 213 4.80 5.74 -4.22
CA PRO A 213 3.38 6.11 -4.31
C PRO A 213 2.96 6.77 -5.62
N ASN A 214 3.76 6.67 -6.70
CA ASN A 214 3.43 7.34 -7.97
C ASN A 214 2.10 6.80 -8.55
N ARG A 215 1.13 7.69 -8.77
CA ARG A 215 -0.21 7.36 -9.29
C ARG A 215 -0.19 6.46 -10.53
N LYS A 216 0.79 6.62 -11.42
CA LYS A 216 0.89 5.85 -12.68
C LYS A 216 0.92 4.33 -12.47
N VAL A 217 1.46 3.84 -11.35
CA VAL A 217 1.47 2.38 -11.07
C VAL A 217 0.05 1.85 -10.81
N TYR A 218 -0.77 2.64 -10.12
CA TYR A 218 -2.18 2.32 -9.87
C TYR A 218 -3.03 2.47 -11.15
N GLU A 219 -2.78 3.49 -11.95
CA GLU A 219 -3.43 3.66 -13.26
C GLU A 219 -3.11 2.49 -14.20
N SER A 220 -1.88 1.99 -14.19
CA SER A 220 -1.49 0.81 -14.95
C SER A 220 -2.31 -0.42 -14.53
N ALA A 221 -2.57 -0.61 -13.23
CA ALA A 221 -3.44 -1.68 -12.74
C ALA A 221 -4.87 -1.54 -13.26
N VAL A 222 -5.44 -0.34 -13.18
CA VAL A 222 -6.79 -0.04 -13.70
C VAL A 222 -6.86 -0.34 -15.20
N ARG A 223 -5.86 0.11 -15.97
CA ARG A 223 -5.78 -0.16 -17.42
C ARG A 223 -5.61 -1.65 -17.72
N GLN A 224 -4.91 -2.41 -16.88
CA GLN A 224 -4.78 -3.86 -17.03
C GLN A 224 -6.13 -4.56 -16.84
N VAL A 225 -6.90 -4.16 -15.84
CA VAL A 225 -8.26 -4.67 -15.60
C VAL A 225 -9.18 -4.29 -16.76
N PHE A 226 -9.15 -3.04 -17.21
CA PHE A 226 -9.99 -2.58 -18.32
C PHE A 226 -9.71 -3.30 -19.64
N LYS A 227 -8.43 -3.52 -19.98
CA LYS A 227 -8.03 -4.19 -21.22
C LYS A 227 -8.36 -5.69 -21.22
N SER A 228 -8.61 -6.28 -20.05
CA SER A 228 -8.95 -7.70 -19.95
C SER A 228 -10.42 -7.92 -20.32
N PRO A 229 -10.74 -8.67 -21.38
CA PRO A 229 -12.13 -8.91 -21.79
C PRO A 229 -12.99 -9.54 -20.68
N TYR A 230 -12.39 -10.35 -19.81
CA TYR A 230 -13.08 -11.03 -18.72
C TYR A 230 -13.35 -10.11 -17.51
N LEU A 231 -12.58 -9.02 -17.39
CA LEU A 231 -12.66 -8.12 -16.24
C LEU A 231 -13.34 -6.79 -16.58
N ARG A 232 -13.48 -6.46 -17.88
CA ARG A 232 -14.07 -5.20 -18.37
C ARG A 232 -15.52 -4.96 -17.94
N HIS A 233 -16.24 -6.00 -17.50
CA HIS A 233 -17.62 -5.90 -17.00
C HIS A 233 -17.76 -4.83 -15.90
N ILE A 234 -16.72 -4.62 -15.07
CA ILE A 234 -16.74 -3.60 -14.00
C ILE A 234 -16.80 -2.15 -14.51
N PHE A 235 -16.46 -1.93 -15.79
CA PHE A 235 -16.44 -0.61 -16.43
C PHE A 235 -17.64 -0.37 -17.35
N ASN A 236 -18.75 -1.11 -17.17
CA ASN A 236 -19.98 -0.95 -17.95
C ASN A 236 -19.73 -0.97 -19.47
N GLU A 237 -18.83 -1.85 -19.91
CA GLU A 237 -18.48 -2.06 -21.33
C GLU A 237 -17.97 -0.82 -22.10
N ARG A 238 -17.52 0.24 -21.42
CA ARG A 238 -16.90 1.42 -22.06
C ARG A 238 -15.79 1.03 -23.04
N GLU A 239 -15.76 1.68 -24.21
CA GLU A 239 -14.76 1.40 -25.26
C GLU A 239 -13.39 2.03 -25.00
N GLU A 240 -13.36 3.19 -24.31
CA GLU A 240 -12.14 3.93 -24.02
C GLU A 240 -12.07 4.38 -22.55
N LEU A 241 -10.84 4.58 -22.05
CA LEU A 241 -10.51 5.18 -20.75
C LEU A 241 -9.51 6.31 -21.00
N ASP A 242 -10.03 7.53 -21.11
CA ASP A 242 -9.21 8.72 -21.07
C ASP A 242 -8.67 8.95 -19.63
N GLU A 243 -7.65 9.81 -19.50
CA GLU A 243 -6.99 10.08 -18.21
C GLU A 243 -7.90 10.81 -17.21
N ASP A 244 -8.74 11.72 -17.70
CA ASP A 244 -9.61 12.55 -16.87
C ASP A 244 -10.76 11.75 -16.25
N THR A 245 -11.31 10.78 -16.98
CA THR A 245 -12.38 9.90 -16.48
C THR A 245 -11.87 8.78 -15.59
N LEU A 246 -10.56 8.45 -15.61
CA LEU A 246 -10.03 7.34 -14.81
C LEU A 246 -10.21 7.57 -13.30
N GLU A 247 -10.07 8.81 -12.83
CA GLU A 247 -10.29 9.18 -11.43
C GLU A 247 -11.78 9.19 -11.03
N GLU A 248 -12.67 9.42 -11.98
CA GLU A 248 -14.12 9.39 -11.77
C GLU A 248 -14.67 7.95 -11.82
N LEU A 249 -14.03 7.10 -12.64
CA LEU A 249 -14.44 5.71 -12.84
C LEU A 249 -13.95 4.80 -11.72
N VAL A 250 -12.72 5.03 -11.25
CA VAL A 250 -12.14 4.31 -10.11
C VAL A 250 -12.57 5.00 -8.83
N GLY A 251 -13.04 4.22 -7.87
CA GLY A 251 -13.51 4.78 -6.60
C GLY A 251 -13.46 3.76 -5.49
N ARG A 252 -14.31 3.96 -4.49
CA ARG A 252 -14.32 3.20 -3.23
C ARG A 252 -14.58 1.70 -3.44
N TRP A 253 -15.12 1.28 -4.58
CA TRP A 253 -15.34 -0.14 -4.90
C TRP A 253 -14.04 -0.92 -5.14
N TRP A 254 -12.91 -0.22 -5.37
CA TRP A 254 -11.58 -0.79 -5.42
C TRP A 254 -10.90 -0.64 -4.06
N VAL A 255 -10.44 -1.76 -3.49
CA VAL A 255 -9.71 -1.80 -2.22
C VAL A 255 -8.24 -2.15 -2.48
N HIS A 256 -7.31 -1.36 -1.94
CA HIS A 256 -5.90 -1.71 -1.89
C HIS A 256 -5.48 -2.09 -0.48
N VAL A 257 -4.75 -3.19 -0.34
CA VAL A 257 -4.22 -3.70 0.93
C VAL A 257 -2.70 -3.67 0.85
N GLY A 258 -2.05 -3.09 1.86
CA GLY A 258 -0.59 -3.00 1.91
C GLY A 258 -0.08 -2.64 3.30
N ASP A 259 1.23 -2.75 3.52
CA ASP A 259 1.88 -2.53 4.81
C ASP A 259 2.63 -1.20 4.91
N ASP A 260 2.92 -0.54 3.78
CA ASP A 260 3.65 0.72 3.73
C ASP A 260 2.67 1.90 3.69
N PHE A 261 2.84 2.83 4.62
CA PHE A 261 1.89 3.93 4.77
C PHE A 261 1.91 4.85 3.55
N LEU A 262 3.10 5.19 3.07
CA LEU A 262 3.23 6.12 1.95
C LEU A 262 2.85 5.46 0.64
N LYS A 263 3.46 4.31 0.37
CA LYS A 263 3.33 3.61 -0.90
C LYS A 263 1.92 3.11 -1.11
N ASP A 264 1.33 2.48 -0.10
CA ASP A 264 0.07 1.77 -0.23
C ASP A 264 -1.11 2.62 0.23
N MET A 265 -1.02 3.24 1.42
CA MET A 265 -2.17 3.98 1.97
C MET A 265 -2.34 5.32 1.25
N VAL A 266 -1.30 6.16 1.25
CA VAL A 266 -1.33 7.46 0.58
C VAL A 266 -1.40 7.29 -0.95
N GLY A 267 -0.62 6.37 -1.51
CA GLY A 267 -0.61 6.10 -2.95
C GLY A 267 -1.97 5.71 -3.53
N ALA A 268 -2.73 4.84 -2.83
CA ALA A 268 -4.05 4.39 -3.29
C ALA A 268 -5.09 5.53 -3.35
N LYS A 269 -4.93 6.57 -2.53
CA LYS A 269 -5.84 7.74 -2.55
C LYS A 269 -5.75 8.56 -3.82
N ALA A 270 -4.67 8.44 -4.58
CA ALA A 270 -4.52 9.13 -5.86
C ALA A 270 -5.60 8.74 -6.89
N LEU A 271 -6.26 7.59 -6.71
CA LEU A 271 -7.40 7.12 -7.51
C LEU A 271 -8.64 6.82 -6.64
N ARG A 272 -8.78 7.50 -5.49
CA ARG A 272 -9.94 7.38 -4.58
C ARG A 272 -10.27 5.94 -4.14
N MET A 273 -9.28 5.05 -4.15
CA MET A 273 -9.42 3.67 -3.67
C MET A 273 -9.63 3.65 -2.15
N ARG A 274 -10.34 2.62 -1.67
CA ARG A 274 -10.28 2.26 -0.25
C ARG A 274 -8.94 1.60 0.07
N SER A 275 -8.44 1.80 1.28
CA SER A 275 -7.14 1.31 1.74
C SER A 275 -7.26 0.56 3.07
N ILE A 276 -6.64 -0.63 3.14
CA ILE A 276 -6.51 -1.41 4.37
C ILE A 276 -5.03 -1.52 4.72
N TRP A 277 -4.64 -0.93 5.85
CA TRP A 277 -3.28 -1.03 6.35
C TRP A 277 -3.06 -2.35 7.07
N SER A 278 -2.31 -3.27 6.45
CA SER A 278 -1.97 -4.56 7.02
C SER A 278 -0.71 -4.43 7.89
N LYS A 279 -0.84 -4.62 9.21
CA LYS A 279 0.26 -4.38 10.15
C LYS A 279 0.90 -5.64 10.71
N GLU A 280 0.34 -6.83 10.45
CA GLU A 280 0.77 -8.09 11.10
C GLU A 280 2.29 -8.33 10.99
N LEU A 281 2.83 -8.35 9.77
CA LEU A 281 4.25 -8.63 9.55
C LEU A 281 5.16 -7.47 9.95
N VAL A 282 4.66 -6.23 9.93
CA VAL A 282 5.40 -5.04 10.38
C VAL A 282 5.56 -5.04 11.90
N LEU A 283 4.54 -5.46 12.64
CA LEU A 283 4.56 -5.53 14.10
C LEU A 283 5.43 -6.70 14.59
N ASN A 284 5.32 -7.87 13.96
CA ASN A 284 6.13 -9.04 14.31
C ASN A 284 7.64 -8.82 14.07
N GLN A 285 8.02 -7.91 13.15
CA GLN A 285 9.42 -7.51 12.99
C GLN A 285 9.97 -6.74 14.20
N LYS A 286 9.11 -6.03 14.95
CA LYS A 286 9.49 -5.25 16.14
C LYS A 286 9.66 -6.14 17.37
N GLU A 287 8.86 -7.20 17.51
CA GLU A 287 8.97 -8.16 18.62
C GLU A 287 10.26 -9.00 18.56
N GLY A 288 10.70 -9.38 17.36
CA GLY A 288 11.96 -10.13 17.16
C GLY A 288 13.26 -9.33 17.41
N GLN A 289 13.17 -8.03 17.72
CA GLN A 289 14.31 -7.17 18.08
C GLN A 289 14.37 -6.84 19.58
N LEU A 290 13.44 -7.35 20.40
CA LEU A 290 13.42 -7.16 21.85
C LEU A 290 14.32 -8.18 22.55
N ASP A 291 15.62 -8.12 22.27
CA ASP A 291 16.64 -8.73 23.14
C ASP A 291 17.91 -7.87 23.19
N VAL A 292 17.75 -6.55 23.34
CA VAL A 292 18.72 -5.65 23.99
C VAL A 292 17.91 -4.54 24.65
N GLY A 293 17.88 -4.54 25.98
CA GLY A 293 17.03 -3.66 26.79
C GLY A 293 17.10 -2.17 26.42
N LYS A 294 15.93 -1.60 26.15
CA LYS A 294 15.49 -0.24 26.49
C LYS A 294 14.02 -0.10 26.09
N GLU A 295 13.14 -0.09 27.09
CA GLU A 295 11.76 0.37 26.95
C GLU A 295 11.76 1.87 26.61
N SER A 296 11.47 2.20 25.35
CA SER A 296 10.88 3.47 24.98
C SER A 296 10.03 3.25 23.73
N GLY A 297 8.76 3.70 23.78
CA GLY A 297 7.80 3.59 22.69
C GLY A 297 8.37 4.17 21.40
N LYS A 298 8.76 3.28 20.48
CA LYS A 298 9.34 3.65 19.19
C LYS A 298 8.24 3.73 18.14
N LYS A 299 7.95 4.98 17.77
CA LYS A 299 7.13 5.48 16.65
C LYS A 299 7.16 4.56 15.43
N ASP A 300 6.04 4.47 14.71
CA ASP A 300 6.02 3.79 13.42
C ASP A 300 7.00 4.49 12.46
N LYS A 301 8.07 3.80 12.10
CA LYS A 301 9.27 4.42 11.53
C LYS A 301 8.99 5.05 10.16
N ASP A 302 8.00 4.52 9.44
CA ASP A 302 7.60 4.91 8.10
C ASP A 302 6.71 6.17 8.10
N VAL A 303 5.64 6.20 8.91
CA VAL A 303 4.84 7.43 9.12
C VAL A 303 5.69 8.54 9.77
N GLY A 304 6.60 8.18 10.68
CA GLY A 304 7.57 9.11 11.25
C GLY A 304 8.61 9.64 10.25
N GLU A 305 8.91 8.91 9.18
CA GLU A 305 9.75 9.39 8.07
C GLU A 305 8.98 10.38 7.19
N PHE A 306 7.70 10.10 6.91
CA PHE A 306 6.80 11.02 6.22
C PHE A 306 6.61 12.35 6.97
N VAL A 307 6.36 12.28 8.29
CA VAL A 307 6.26 13.50 9.13
C VAL A 307 7.56 14.29 9.06
N LYS A 308 8.73 13.63 9.09
CA LYS A 308 10.02 14.33 8.91
C LYS A 308 10.15 14.97 7.53
N GLU A 309 9.70 14.31 6.47
CA GLU A 309 9.71 14.86 5.11
C GLU A 309 8.83 16.12 5.03
N ILE A 310 7.59 16.05 5.52
CA ILE A 310 6.67 17.20 5.58
C ILE A 310 7.24 18.34 6.44
N THR A 311 7.78 18.03 7.62
CA THR A 311 8.34 19.04 8.54
C THR A 311 9.60 19.69 7.96
N SER A 312 10.42 18.92 7.23
CA SER A 312 11.61 19.44 6.54
C SER A 312 11.27 20.42 5.41
N LEU A 313 10.18 20.16 4.68
CA LEU A 313 9.70 21.02 3.59
C LEU A 313 9.14 22.37 4.08
N LYS A 314 8.82 22.51 5.37
CA LYS A 314 8.15 23.72 5.90
C LYS A 314 8.90 24.51 6.97
N LYS A 315 10.10 24.10 7.39
CA LYS A 315 10.89 24.83 8.41
C LYS A 315 10.04 25.14 9.66
N ILE A 316 9.23 24.17 10.11
CA ILE A 316 8.38 24.32 11.29
C ILE A 316 9.19 23.85 12.50
N GLU A 317 9.48 24.76 13.44
CA GLU A 317 9.95 24.38 14.78
C GLU A 317 8.78 23.76 15.54
N MET A 318 8.87 22.47 15.81
CA MET A 318 7.83 21.71 16.51
C MET A 318 8.18 21.50 17.99
N THR A 319 7.20 21.74 18.85
CA THR A 319 7.24 21.42 20.28
C THR A 319 6.91 19.95 20.54
N ILE A 320 7.51 19.38 21.58
CA ILE A 320 7.36 17.98 22.01
C ILE A 320 5.87 17.66 22.27
N GLY A 321 5.32 16.68 21.55
CA GLY A 321 3.91 16.23 21.65
C GLY A 321 3.03 16.54 20.44
N SER A 322 3.46 17.42 19.53
CA SER A 322 2.74 17.71 18.28
C SER A 322 2.90 16.63 17.20
N ASP A 323 3.95 15.80 17.29
CA ASP A 323 4.20 14.68 16.39
C ASP A 323 3.08 13.63 16.46
N ASP A 324 2.69 13.21 17.66
CA ASP A 324 1.76 12.08 17.84
C ASP A 324 0.33 12.46 17.41
N TYR A 325 -0.06 13.72 17.62
CA TYR A 325 -1.34 14.23 17.12
C TYR A 325 -1.38 14.34 15.59
N LEU A 326 -0.29 14.80 14.97
CA LEU A 326 -0.18 14.84 13.51
C LEU A 326 -0.16 13.44 12.90
N LEU A 327 0.51 12.48 13.55
CA LEU A 327 0.51 11.08 13.15
C LEU A 327 -0.91 10.50 13.20
N ASP A 328 -1.60 10.62 14.34
CA ASP A 328 -2.98 10.15 14.48
C ASP A 328 -3.94 10.84 13.51
N SER A 329 -3.72 12.12 13.20
CA SER A 329 -4.52 12.84 12.19
C SER A 329 -4.26 12.28 10.79
N LEU A 330 -3.00 12.07 10.41
CA LEU A 330 -2.62 11.57 9.09
C LEU A 330 -3.08 10.12 8.89
N GLU A 331 -2.96 9.27 9.90
CA GLU A 331 -3.48 7.90 9.83
C GLU A 331 -4.99 7.92 9.61
N ARG A 332 -5.74 8.72 10.37
CA ARG A 332 -7.20 8.85 10.20
C ARG A 332 -7.61 9.44 8.85
N ASP A 333 -6.80 10.32 8.26
CA ASP A 333 -7.12 10.97 6.99
C ASP A 333 -6.83 10.09 5.76
N PHE A 334 -5.88 9.16 5.85
CA PHE A 334 -5.40 8.37 4.69
C PHE A 334 -5.67 6.86 4.78
N VAL A 335 -5.94 6.31 5.96
CA VAL A 335 -6.19 4.88 6.17
C VAL A 335 -7.68 4.69 6.44
N ASP A 336 -8.41 3.96 5.58
CA ASP A 336 -9.83 3.71 5.84
C ASP A 336 -10.04 2.60 6.89
N ALA A 337 -9.14 1.61 6.95
CA ALA A 337 -9.16 0.56 7.96
C ALA A 337 -7.76 -0.01 8.22
N THR A 338 -7.55 -0.58 9.40
CA THR A 338 -6.31 -1.25 9.79
C THR A 338 -6.58 -2.69 10.16
N ALA A 339 -5.76 -3.61 9.65
CA ALA A 339 -5.80 -5.03 9.97
C ALA A 339 -4.54 -5.43 10.75
N MET A 340 -4.71 -5.75 12.04
CA MET A 340 -3.59 -6.18 12.92
C MET A 340 -3.20 -7.65 12.67
N LYS A 341 -4.15 -8.45 12.20
CA LYS A 341 -3.97 -9.81 11.69
C LYS A 341 -4.46 -9.87 10.25
N PHE A 342 -3.78 -10.62 9.40
CA PHE A 342 -4.05 -10.66 7.98
C PHE A 342 -5.43 -11.23 7.66
N LEU A 343 -5.95 -12.16 8.47
CA LEU A 343 -7.33 -12.64 8.31
C LEU A 343 -8.38 -11.52 8.47
N GLY A 344 -8.09 -10.51 9.30
CA GLY A 344 -8.97 -9.35 9.50
C GLY A 344 -9.16 -8.51 8.23
N VAL A 345 -8.28 -8.64 7.23
CA VAL A 345 -8.47 -8.04 5.91
C VAL A 345 -9.76 -8.54 5.26
N TYR A 346 -10.05 -9.84 5.38
CA TYR A 346 -11.31 -10.39 4.86
C TYR A 346 -12.52 -9.83 5.59
N ASP A 347 -12.46 -9.73 6.92
CA ASP A 347 -13.59 -9.26 7.72
C ASP A 347 -13.99 -7.83 7.30
N ILE A 348 -12.99 -6.94 7.15
CA ILE A 348 -13.17 -5.57 6.66
C ILE A 348 -13.75 -5.56 5.24
N ILE A 349 -13.16 -6.34 4.31
CA ILE A 349 -13.63 -6.40 2.91
C ILE A 349 -15.08 -6.91 2.86
N SER A 350 -15.41 -7.94 3.65
CA SER A 350 -16.75 -8.53 3.68
C SER A 350 -17.78 -7.55 4.24
N GLU A 351 -17.46 -6.81 5.29
CA GLU A 351 -18.31 -5.76 5.85
C GLU A 351 -18.60 -4.68 4.80
N TRP A 352 -17.54 -4.09 4.24
CA TRP A 352 -17.62 -3.08 3.19
C TRP A 352 -18.35 -3.53 1.93
N HIS A 353 -18.23 -4.80 1.58
CA HIS A 353 -18.92 -5.39 0.44
C HIS A 353 -20.42 -5.53 0.73
N ASN A 354 -20.79 -6.09 1.89
CA ASN A 354 -22.19 -6.28 2.29
C ASN A 354 -22.94 -4.96 2.49
N GLU A 355 -22.27 -3.98 3.11
CA GLU A 355 -22.77 -2.60 3.23
C GLU A 355 -23.11 -2.00 1.87
N GLY A 356 -22.19 -2.12 0.91
CA GLY A 356 -22.38 -1.63 -0.45
C GLY A 356 -23.43 -2.38 -1.27
N LEU A 357 -23.77 -3.61 -0.88
CA LEU A 357 -24.90 -4.36 -1.44
C LEU A 357 -26.26 -3.91 -0.85
N GLY A 358 -26.27 -2.99 0.12
CA GLY A 358 -27.47 -2.63 0.87
C GLY A 358 -27.97 -3.77 1.76
N THR A 359 -27.13 -4.78 2.00
CA THR A 359 -27.44 -5.87 2.93
C THR A 359 -27.14 -5.38 4.33
N SER A 360 -28.07 -4.61 4.89
CA SER A 360 -28.11 -4.30 6.32
C SER A 360 -28.17 -5.63 7.08
N LEU A 361 -27.02 -6.09 7.58
CA LEU A 361 -27.00 -6.88 8.81
C LEU A 361 -27.62 -5.95 9.86
N GLY A 362 -28.82 -6.34 10.32
CA GLY A 362 -29.76 -5.45 11.00
C GLY A 362 -29.14 -4.51 12.04
N GLU A 363 -29.61 -3.27 12.02
CA GLU A 363 -29.50 -2.26 13.08
C GLU A 363 -28.32 -2.42 14.06
N LEU A 364 -27.11 -2.10 13.59
CA LEU A 364 -26.09 -1.57 14.49
C LEU A 364 -25.94 -0.09 14.18
N SER A 365 -26.37 0.72 15.15
CA SER A 365 -26.40 2.18 15.07
C SER A 365 -25.03 2.74 14.70
N TYR A 366 -25.03 3.61 13.70
CA TYR A 366 -23.94 4.49 13.30
C TYR A 366 -23.51 5.34 14.52
N GLY A 367 -22.55 4.86 15.30
CA GLY A 367 -22.20 5.48 16.58
C GLY A 367 -21.27 4.70 17.51
N GLN A 368 -20.70 3.56 17.10
CA GLN A 368 -19.68 2.85 17.88
C GLN A 368 -18.65 2.15 16.97
N ILE A 369 -17.90 2.91 16.16
CA ILE A 369 -16.57 2.45 15.74
C ILE A 369 -15.63 2.79 16.90
N VAL A 370 -15.66 1.94 17.92
CA VAL A 370 -14.67 1.95 19.01
C VAL A 370 -13.65 0.87 18.65
N GLN A 371 -12.37 1.25 18.66
CA GLN A 371 -11.23 0.34 18.71
C GLN A 371 -11.58 -0.91 19.54
N LYS A 372 -11.73 -2.05 18.87
CA LYS A 372 -11.67 -3.34 19.55
C LYS A 372 -10.27 -3.90 19.33
N ASP A 373 -9.38 -3.55 20.24
CA ASP A 373 -8.23 -4.38 20.55
C ASP A 373 -8.76 -5.73 21.02
N ALA A 374 -8.58 -6.76 20.21
CA ALA A 374 -8.90 -8.13 20.61
C ALA A 374 -7.79 -8.64 21.55
N LEU A 375 -7.91 -8.34 22.84
CA LEU A 375 -7.18 -9.02 23.91
C LEU A 375 -8.14 -9.95 24.64
N ALA A 376 -7.80 -11.24 24.65
CA ALA A 376 -8.52 -12.27 25.38
C ALA A 376 -8.03 -12.36 26.85
N ALA A 377 -8.97 -12.77 27.72
CA ALA A 377 -8.84 -13.36 29.06
C ALA A 377 -8.76 -12.42 30.30
N ASP A 378 -9.81 -12.45 31.14
CA ASP A 378 -9.91 -13.25 32.38
C ASP A 378 -10.84 -12.55 33.41
N ASP A 379 -11.84 -13.29 33.89
CA ASP A 379 -12.87 -12.85 34.84
C ASP A 379 -12.29 -12.68 36.25
N ARG A 380 -12.27 -11.44 36.80
CA ARG A 380 -12.29 -11.21 38.26
C ARG A 380 -13.06 -9.94 38.65
N GLU A 381 -13.91 -10.14 39.66
CA GLU A 381 -14.92 -9.24 40.24
C GLU A 381 -14.38 -8.19 41.25
N ILE A 382 -15.01 -6.98 41.23
CA ILE A 382 -15.40 -6.06 42.36
C ILE A 382 -14.27 -5.17 43.01
N PRO A 383 -14.48 -3.95 43.62
CA PRO A 383 -15.70 -3.14 43.88
C PRO A 383 -15.69 -1.63 43.49
N THR A 384 -16.90 -1.09 43.61
CA THR A 384 -17.42 0.28 43.73
C THR A 384 -16.62 1.39 44.47
N SER A 385 -16.90 2.62 43.99
CA SER A 385 -16.93 3.94 44.65
C SER A 385 -15.63 4.71 44.90
N VAL A 386 -15.43 5.80 44.14
CA VAL A 386 -14.89 7.08 44.67
C VAL A 386 -15.51 8.27 43.91
N ASN A 387 -15.94 9.27 44.66
CA ASN A 387 -16.61 10.51 44.25
C ASN A 387 -15.76 11.42 43.33
N LEU A 388 -16.44 12.05 42.37
CA LEU A 388 -16.00 13.26 41.65
C LEU A 388 -16.04 14.49 42.57
N PRO A 389 -15.06 15.41 42.48
CA PRO A 389 -15.31 16.83 42.69
C PRO A 389 -15.41 17.55 41.34
N VAL A 390 -16.49 18.31 41.26
CA VAL A 390 -16.81 19.29 40.22
C VAL A 390 -15.81 20.45 40.26
N GLY A 391 -15.38 20.88 39.07
CA GLY A 391 -14.99 22.26 38.79
C GLY A 391 -13.50 22.51 38.64
N VAL A 392 -13.00 22.56 37.40
CA VAL A 392 -12.00 23.55 36.97
C VAL A 392 -12.29 23.91 35.51
N GLU A 393 -12.26 25.22 35.28
CA GLU A 393 -12.68 25.97 34.11
C GLU A 393 -12.02 25.56 32.78
N GLU A 394 -12.79 25.64 31.71
CA GLU A 394 -12.32 25.63 30.32
C GLU A 394 -11.30 26.77 30.13
N ASN A 395 -10.03 26.42 29.97
CA ASN A 395 -9.05 27.31 29.35
C ASN A 395 -8.73 26.79 27.95
N THR A 396 -9.49 27.31 26.99
CA THR A 396 -9.24 27.27 25.57
C THR A 396 -7.94 28.01 25.24
N ALA A 397 -6.87 27.28 24.94
CA ALA A 397 -5.72 27.79 24.18
C ALA A 397 -4.95 26.63 23.54
N ALA A 398 -5.65 25.81 22.73
CA ALA A 398 -4.99 24.92 21.79
C ALA A 398 -4.58 25.75 20.56
N SER A 399 -3.32 25.63 20.15
CA SER A 399 -2.77 26.31 18.97
C SER A 399 -3.62 25.96 17.73
N ASP A 400 -4.18 26.99 17.09
CA ASP A 400 -4.88 26.90 15.80
C ASP A 400 -3.99 26.19 14.76
N ALA A 401 -4.19 24.89 14.59
CA ALA A 401 -3.91 24.28 13.31
C ALA A 401 -4.80 25.00 12.31
N GLN A 402 -4.21 25.75 11.37
CA GLN A 402 -5.00 26.44 10.36
C GLN A 402 -5.80 25.37 9.60
N LEU A 403 -7.11 25.37 9.79
CA LEU A 403 -8.07 24.48 9.13
C LEU A 403 -8.78 25.29 8.04
N LYS A 404 -9.08 24.64 6.91
CA LYS A 404 -10.05 25.14 5.92
C LYS A 404 -11.26 24.22 5.88
N PHE A 405 -12.33 24.70 5.27
CA PHE A 405 -13.48 23.87 4.97
C PHE A 405 -13.39 23.38 3.54
N CYS A 406 -13.74 22.11 3.33
CA CYS A 406 -13.91 21.58 2.00
C CYS A 406 -14.94 22.42 1.26
N VAL A 407 -14.57 22.98 0.10
CA VAL A 407 -15.46 23.85 -0.69
C VAL A 407 -16.64 23.09 -1.30
N ILE A 408 -16.60 21.74 -1.28
CA ILE A 408 -17.64 20.88 -1.82
C ILE A 408 -18.54 20.31 -0.70
N CYS A 409 -17.96 19.59 0.27
CA CYS A 409 -18.75 18.88 1.30
C CYS A 409 -18.76 19.57 2.67
N GLY A 410 -18.08 20.71 2.84
CA GLY A 410 -18.06 21.46 4.10
C GLY A 410 -17.29 20.81 5.25
N SER A 411 -16.61 19.69 5.03
CA SER A 411 -15.81 19.03 6.07
C SER A 411 -14.60 19.88 6.46
N LYS A 412 -14.28 19.94 7.76
CA LYS A 412 -13.05 20.59 8.24
C LYS A 412 -11.86 19.74 7.81
N ILE A 413 -10.92 20.36 7.12
CA ILE A 413 -9.72 19.72 6.61
C ILE A 413 -8.50 20.60 6.93
N PRO A 414 -7.30 20.03 7.06
CA PRO A 414 -6.08 20.81 7.18
C PRO A 414 -5.96 21.85 6.05
N LEU A 415 -5.50 23.08 6.32
CA LEU A 415 -5.34 24.13 5.30
C LEU A 415 -4.47 23.65 4.11
N ILE A 416 -3.54 22.73 4.38
CA ILE A 416 -2.58 22.15 3.42
C ILE A 416 -3.20 21.06 2.53
N ALA A 417 -4.37 20.53 2.90
CA ALA A 417 -5.00 19.45 2.19
C ALA A 417 -5.38 19.92 0.78
N ARG A 418 -4.77 19.31 -0.23
CA ARG A 418 -5.11 19.55 -1.65
C ARG A 418 -6.35 18.77 -2.08
N PHE A 419 -6.82 17.85 -1.24
CA PHE A 419 -8.02 17.06 -1.45
C PHE A 419 -8.75 16.92 -0.11
N CYS A 420 -10.08 16.85 -0.13
CA CYS A 420 -10.86 16.65 1.06
C CYS A 420 -10.81 15.17 1.49
N SER A 421 -10.43 14.89 2.75
CA SER A 421 -10.40 13.51 3.27
C SER A 421 -11.78 12.86 3.31
N SER A 422 -12.86 13.64 3.42
CA SER A 422 -14.23 13.10 3.48
C SER A 422 -14.83 12.80 2.10
N CYS A 423 -14.58 13.63 1.08
CA CYS A 423 -15.23 13.48 -0.24
C CYS A 423 -14.26 13.35 -1.42
N GLY A 424 -12.95 13.40 -1.20
CA GLY A 424 -11.91 13.24 -2.23
C GLY A 424 -11.79 14.41 -3.22
N GLU A 425 -12.58 15.47 -3.05
CA GLU A 425 -12.58 16.61 -3.98
C GLU A 425 -11.35 17.49 -3.80
N LYS A 426 -10.79 17.97 -4.92
CA LYS A 426 -9.62 18.85 -4.92
C LYS A 426 -9.96 20.18 -4.27
N GLN A 427 -9.05 20.67 -3.44
CA GLN A 427 -9.20 21.88 -2.65
C GLN A 427 -8.14 22.87 -3.09
N SER A 428 -8.57 24.09 -3.41
CA SER A 428 -7.71 25.22 -3.77
C SER A 428 -6.79 25.64 -2.63
#